data_AF-A0A1I6SJG4-F1
#
_entry.id   AF-A0A1I6SJG4-F1
#
_cell.length_a   1.000
_cell.length_b   1.000
_cell.length_c   1.000
_cell.angle_alpha   90.00
_cell.angle_beta   90.00
_cell.angle_gamma   90.00
#
_symmetry.space_group_name_H-M   'P 1'
#
loop_
_entity.id
_entity.type
_entity.pdbx_description
1 polymer ?
#
loop_
_entity_poly.entity_id
_entity_poly.type
_entity_poly.pdbx_seq_one_letter_code
_entity_poly.pdbx_strand_id
1 'polypeptide(L)'
;MVKRELKILSITVIFFALCILGWYKLNLIHQNDILDGKEIVIIKLESADGCKTMKTTPFTESIVTYEKVDELRIFKRAINIAVIEKGDIDYCAMFFMYLLLEDGTQMKFVLNVADEAGRTALLVDIADRGQGYEIPKDQTAELRKIIYQAKS
;
A
#
# COMPACT_ATOMS: atom_id res chain seq x y z
N MET A 1 -32.17 30.86 38.08
CA MET A 1 -32.16 29.40 37.84
C MET A 1 -31.76 29.00 36.39
N VAL A 2 -31.35 29.94 35.52
CA VAL A 2 -31.07 29.67 34.08
C VAL A 2 -29.58 29.39 33.78
N LYS A 3 -28.65 29.85 34.63
CA LYS A 3 -27.19 29.71 34.41
C LYS A 3 -26.60 28.32 34.65
N ARG A 4 -27.27 27.43 35.40
CA ARG A 4 -26.78 26.06 35.67
C ARG A 4 -27.11 25.11 34.52
N GLU A 5 -28.33 25.19 34.01
CA GLU A 5 -28.81 24.41 32.85
C GLU A 5 -27.93 24.63 31.60
N LEU A 6 -27.57 25.89 31.32
CA LEU A 6 -26.74 26.24 30.15
C LEU A 6 -25.32 25.66 30.24
N LYS A 7 -24.75 25.54 31.45
CA LYS A 7 -23.42 24.95 31.66
C LYS A 7 -23.41 23.43 31.44
N ILE A 8 -24.49 22.76 31.84
CA ILE A 8 -24.62 21.30 31.70
C ILE A 8 -24.75 20.94 30.21
N LEU A 9 -25.51 21.71 29.43
CA LEU A 9 -25.67 21.49 28.00
C LEU A 9 -24.37 21.69 27.19
N SER A 10 -23.51 22.64 27.60
CA SER A 10 -22.21 22.87 26.92
C SER A 10 -21.20 21.76 27.19
N ILE A 11 -21.20 21.15 28.39
CA ILE A 11 -20.23 20.10 28.76
C ILE A 11 -20.51 18.80 27.99
N THR A 12 -21.79 18.44 27.80
CA THR A 12 -22.17 17.22 27.06
C THR A 12 -21.85 17.31 25.56
N VAL A 13 -22.02 18.47 24.93
CA VAL A 13 -21.65 18.67 23.51
C VAL A 13 -20.14 18.56 23.30
N ILE A 14 -19.33 19.10 24.22
CA ILE A 14 -17.86 19.01 24.16
C ILE A 14 -17.41 17.55 24.34
N PHE A 15 -18.03 16.81 25.26
CA PHE A 15 -17.69 15.40 25.48
C PHE A 15 -18.03 14.54 24.27
N PHE A 16 -19.18 14.77 23.62
CA PHE A 16 -19.53 14.08 22.37
C PHE A 16 -18.57 14.41 21.22
N ALA A 17 -18.17 15.67 21.07
CA ALA A 17 -17.20 16.07 20.06
C ALA A 17 -15.80 15.44 20.29
N LEU A 18 -15.36 15.35 21.55
CA LEU A 18 -14.11 14.69 21.91
C LEU A 18 -14.17 13.17 21.73
N CYS A 19 -15.31 12.53 22.00
CA CYS A 19 -15.51 11.11 21.71
C CYS A 19 -15.49 10.83 20.20
N ILE A 20 -16.12 11.67 19.38
CA ILE A 20 -16.09 11.54 17.92
C ILE A 20 -14.66 11.69 17.39
N LEU A 21 -13.94 12.74 17.81
CA LEU A 21 -12.53 12.95 17.42
C LEU A 21 -11.60 11.83 17.92
N GLY A 22 -11.81 11.34 19.14
CA GLY A 22 -11.07 10.22 19.72
C GLY A 22 -11.31 8.91 18.97
N TRP A 23 -12.54 8.65 18.53
CA TRP A 23 -12.88 7.45 17.76
C TRP A 23 -12.31 7.49 16.34
N TYR A 24 -12.33 8.65 15.67
CA TYR A 24 -11.65 8.82 14.39
C TYR A 24 -10.13 8.64 14.51
N LYS A 25 -9.52 9.14 15.59
CA LYS A 25 -8.09 8.98 15.83
C LYS A 25 -7.72 7.52 16.15
N LEU A 26 -8.60 6.74 16.79
CA LEU A 26 -8.37 5.33 17.11
C LEU A 26 -8.44 4.41 15.87
N ASN A 27 -9.19 4.78 14.84
CA ASN A 27 -9.24 4.06 13.55
C ASN A 27 -8.07 4.44 12.60
N LEU A 28 -7.20 5.38 12.99
CA LEU A 28 -6.06 5.85 12.19
C LEU A 28 -4.72 5.21 12.59
N ILE A 29 -4.70 4.29 13.57
CA ILE A 29 -3.45 3.82 14.20
C ILE A 29 -3.17 2.36 13.81
N HIS A 30 -2.73 2.17 12.56
CA HIS A 30 -1.68 1.22 12.16
C HIS A 30 -1.38 1.40 10.68
N GLN A 31 -0.98 2.61 10.26
CA GLN A 31 -0.26 2.71 9.00
C GLN A 31 1.14 2.17 9.25
N ASN A 32 1.48 1.06 8.60
CA ASN A 32 2.85 0.59 8.54
C ASN A 32 3.64 1.61 7.72
N ASP A 33 4.61 2.26 8.34
CA ASP A 33 5.45 3.23 7.64
C ASP A 33 6.58 2.51 6.91
N ILE A 34 6.21 1.72 5.90
CA ILE A 34 7.14 0.92 5.10
C ILE A 34 8.19 1.81 4.43
N LEU A 35 7.82 3.04 4.08
CA LEU A 35 8.68 4.00 3.38
C LEU A 35 9.42 4.97 4.32
N ASP A 36 9.22 4.87 5.64
CA ASP A 36 9.80 5.79 6.64
C ASP A 36 9.57 7.28 6.27
N GLY A 37 8.34 7.59 5.82
CA GLY A 37 7.93 8.92 5.39
C GLY A 37 8.55 9.47 4.09
N LYS A 38 9.35 8.68 3.36
CA LYS A 38 10.09 9.14 2.17
C LYS A 38 9.30 9.03 0.87
N GLU A 39 9.67 9.87 -0.10
CA GLU A 39 9.14 9.80 -1.47
C GLU A 39 9.83 8.73 -2.33
N ILE A 40 9.04 8.07 -3.18
CA ILE A 40 9.53 7.12 -4.19
C ILE A 40 9.87 7.90 -5.47
N VAL A 41 11.09 7.77 -5.96
CA VAL A 41 11.57 8.45 -7.18
C VAL A 41 11.55 7.50 -8.39
N ILE A 42 11.93 6.23 -8.18
CA ILE A 42 11.95 5.22 -9.23
C ILE A 42 11.39 3.91 -8.68
N ILE A 43 10.58 3.24 -9.50
CA ILE A 43 10.15 1.86 -9.29
C ILE A 43 10.64 1.05 -10.48
N LYS A 44 11.40 0.00 -10.22
CA LYS A 44 11.72 -1.03 -11.21
C LYS A 44 10.98 -2.30 -10.82
N LEU A 45 10.21 -2.83 -11.77
CA LEU A 45 9.57 -4.14 -11.68
C LEU A 45 10.29 -5.10 -12.62
N GLU A 46 10.68 -6.25 -12.10
CA GLU A 46 11.29 -7.34 -12.85
C GLU A 46 10.40 -8.57 -12.70
N SER A 47 9.97 -9.17 -13.81
CA SER A 47 9.19 -10.41 -13.78
C SER A 47 10.04 -11.55 -13.22
N ALA A 48 9.52 -12.19 -12.17
CA ALA A 48 10.14 -13.35 -11.54
C ALA A 48 9.59 -14.66 -12.15
N ASP A 49 10.03 -15.80 -11.61
CA ASP A 49 9.65 -17.11 -12.14
C ASP A 49 8.14 -17.39 -12.09
N GLY A 50 7.41 -16.79 -11.13
CA GLY A 50 5.95 -16.88 -11.06
C GLY A 50 5.26 -16.38 -12.33
N CYS A 51 5.81 -15.34 -12.98
CA CYS A 51 5.28 -14.83 -14.24
C CYS A 51 5.41 -15.80 -15.42
N LYS A 52 6.32 -16.78 -15.36
CA LYS A 52 6.48 -17.80 -16.42
C LYS A 52 5.32 -18.79 -16.47
N THR A 53 4.56 -18.89 -15.38
CA THR A 53 3.35 -19.74 -15.32
C THR A 53 2.14 -19.09 -16.01
N MET A 54 2.24 -17.79 -16.34
CA MET A 54 1.17 -17.06 -17.01
C MET A 54 1.16 -17.33 -18.52
N LYS A 55 -0.03 -17.33 -19.12
CA LYS A 55 -0.18 -17.41 -20.59
C LYS A 55 0.51 -16.27 -21.33
N THR A 56 0.58 -15.10 -20.71
CA THR A 56 1.26 -13.93 -21.25
C THR A 56 1.87 -13.15 -20.10
N THR A 57 3.19 -13.07 -20.09
CA THR A 57 3.93 -12.19 -19.18
C THR A 57 3.69 -10.73 -19.59
N PRO A 58 3.36 -9.82 -18.66
CA PRO A 58 3.10 -8.42 -19.00
C PRO A 58 4.33 -7.73 -19.59
N PHE A 59 5.49 -7.93 -18.98
CA PHE A 59 6.79 -7.41 -19.40
C PHE A 59 7.93 -8.21 -18.76
N THR A 60 9.15 -8.18 -19.30
CA THR A 60 10.34 -8.71 -18.59
C THR A 60 10.77 -7.74 -17.49
N GLU A 61 10.83 -6.46 -17.82
CA GLU A 61 11.14 -5.36 -16.92
C GLU A 61 10.23 -4.18 -17.24
N SER A 62 9.85 -3.42 -16.22
CA SER A 62 9.15 -2.14 -16.34
C SER A 62 9.77 -1.13 -15.37
N ILE A 63 9.96 0.10 -15.83
CA ILE A 63 10.51 1.20 -15.02
C ILE A 63 9.46 2.31 -14.97
N VAL A 64 9.10 2.72 -13.76
CA VAL A 64 8.25 3.87 -13.47
C VAL A 64 9.12 4.96 -12.87
N THR A 65 9.20 6.10 -13.53
CA THR A 65 10.01 7.26 -13.12
C THR A 65 9.11 8.46 -12.79
N TYR A 66 9.72 9.58 -12.38
CA TYR A 66 9.03 10.83 -12.09
C TYR A 66 8.13 11.36 -13.23
N GLU A 67 8.38 10.96 -14.48
CA GLU A 67 7.54 11.34 -15.63
C GLU A 67 6.14 10.69 -15.57
N LYS A 68 6.02 9.58 -14.82
CA LYS A 68 4.80 8.81 -14.62
C LYS A 68 4.23 9.06 -13.22
N VAL A 69 3.99 10.33 -12.91
CA VAL A 69 3.56 10.80 -11.56
C VAL A 69 2.35 10.02 -11.03
N ASP A 70 1.35 9.75 -11.88
CA ASP A 70 0.15 9.02 -11.47
C ASP A 70 0.43 7.56 -11.13
N GLU A 71 1.29 6.89 -11.90
CA GLU A 71 1.69 5.51 -11.62
C GLU A 71 2.47 5.44 -10.29
N LEU A 72 3.47 6.31 -10.10
CA LEU A 72 4.22 6.39 -8.83
C LEU A 72 3.30 6.62 -7.63
N ARG A 73 2.33 7.53 -7.76
CA ARG A 73 1.35 7.82 -6.70
C ARG A 73 0.49 6.60 -6.37
N ILE A 74 0.10 5.80 -7.37
CA ILE A 74 -0.66 4.56 -7.16
C ILE A 74 0.18 3.54 -6.38
N PHE A 75 1.44 3.31 -6.77
CA PHE A 75 2.34 2.42 -6.04
C PHE A 75 2.58 2.88 -4.60
N LYS A 76 2.91 4.16 -4.41
CA LYS A 76 3.11 4.74 -3.07
C LYS A 76 1.87 4.53 -2.20
N ARG A 77 0.68 4.82 -2.73
CA ARG A 77 -0.56 4.62 -2.00
C ARG A 77 -0.78 3.15 -1.63
N ALA A 78 -0.56 2.23 -2.58
CA ALA A 78 -0.71 0.81 -2.34
C ALA A 78 0.21 0.30 -1.22
N ILE A 79 1.47 0.75 -1.19
CA ILE A 79 2.44 0.43 -0.13
C ILE A 79 1.99 1.02 1.21
N ASN A 80 1.63 2.30 1.24
CA ASN A 80 1.29 3.01 2.50
C ASN A 80 0.02 2.51 3.18
N ILE A 81 -0.89 1.89 2.44
CA ILE A 81 -2.11 1.32 3.02
C ILE A 81 -2.01 -0.20 3.23
N ALA A 82 -0.87 -0.81 2.89
CA ALA A 82 -0.69 -2.24 3.06
C ALA A 82 -0.69 -2.61 4.54
N VAL A 83 -1.40 -3.67 4.87
CA VAL A 83 -1.59 -4.13 6.25
C VAL A 83 -0.70 -5.35 6.47
N ILE A 84 -0.07 -5.47 7.64
CA ILE A 84 0.76 -6.63 7.99
C ILE A 84 -0.06 -7.91 7.79
N GLU A 85 0.47 -8.81 6.96
CA GLU A 85 -0.07 -10.15 6.79
C GLU A 85 0.37 -11.01 7.98
N LYS A 86 -0.59 -11.69 8.62
CA LYS A 86 -0.33 -12.51 9.80
C LYS A 86 -0.24 -13.98 9.43
N GLY A 87 0.84 -14.63 9.86
CA GLY A 87 1.05 -16.07 9.69
C GLY A 87 2.09 -16.37 8.62
N ASP A 88 2.19 -17.65 8.28
CA ASP A 88 3.12 -18.11 7.25
C ASP A 88 2.61 -17.71 5.87
N ILE A 89 3.50 -17.12 5.09
CA ILE A 89 3.17 -16.59 3.77
C ILE A 89 3.70 -17.59 2.74
N ASP A 90 2.79 -18.37 2.16
CA ASP A 90 3.08 -19.22 1.02
C ASP A 90 2.81 -18.45 -0.27
N TYR A 91 3.88 -18.12 -1.01
CA TYR A 91 3.77 -17.35 -2.23
C TYR A 91 4.80 -17.77 -3.28
N CYS A 92 4.41 -17.63 -4.54
CA CYS A 92 5.33 -17.71 -5.68
C CYS A 92 5.60 -16.29 -6.18
N ALA A 93 6.87 -15.87 -6.17
CA ALA A 93 7.25 -14.51 -6.56
C ALA A 93 6.85 -14.21 -8.02
N MET A 94 5.94 -13.25 -8.18
CA MET A 94 5.49 -12.76 -9.49
C MET A 94 6.43 -11.66 -9.99
N PHE A 95 6.70 -10.64 -9.17
CA PHE A 95 7.59 -9.54 -9.53
C PHE A 95 8.58 -9.24 -8.41
N PHE A 96 9.84 -8.99 -8.76
CA PHE A 96 10.74 -8.25 -7.89
C PHE A 96 10.52 -6.76 -8.09
N MET A 97 10.27 -6.04 -7.00
CA MET A 97 10.07 -4.60 -7.01
C MET A 97 11.23 -3.93 -6.29
N TYR A 98 11.94 -3.07 -7.02
CA TYR A 98 13.04 -2.27 -6.51
C TYR A 98 12.59 -0.82 -6.44
N LEU A 99 12.70 -0.21 -5.26
CA LEU A 99 12.39 1.19 -5.03
C LEU A 99 13.70 1.97 -4.87
N LEU A 100 13.78 3.14 -5.48
CA LEU A 100 14.75 4.18 -5.13
C LEU A 100 13.97 5.35 -4.51
N LEU A 101 14.33 5.69 -3.27
CA LEU A 101 13.73 6.80 -2.54
C LEU A 101 14.52 8.09 -2.77
N GLU A 102 13.92 9.23 -2.42
CA GLU A 102 14.50 10.56 -2.64
C GLU A 102 15.83 10.80 -1.89
N ASP A 103 16.06 10.11 -0.78
CA ASP A 103 17.32 10.17 -0.01
C ASP A 103 18.39 9.20 -0.54
N GLY A 104 18.11 8.49 -1.62
CA GLY A 104 18.99 7.48 -2.21
C GLY A 104 18.86 6.08 -1.59
N THR A 105 18.00 5.90 -0.59
CA THR A 105 17.70 4.58 -0.02
C THR A 105 17.13 3.67 -1.10
N GLN A 106 17.63 2.43 -1.16
CA GLN A 106 17.12 1.39 -2.03
C GLN A 106 16.39 0.32 -1.22
N MET A 107 15.20 -0.05 -1.67
CA MET A 107 14.41 -1.11 -1.06
C MET A 107 14.09 -2.18 -2.08
N LYS A 108 13.99 -3.43 -1.64
CA LYS A 108 13.65 -4.57 -2.49
C LYS A 108 12.52 -5.38 -1.88
N PHE A 109 11.48 -5.58 -2.67
CA PHE A 109 10.31 -6.36 -2.30
C PHE A 109 10.03 -7.46 -3.32
N VAL A 110 9.28 -8.48 -2.91
CA VAL A 110 8.46 -9.25 -3.84
C VAL A 110 7.08 -8.61 -3.89
N LEU A 111 6.58 -8.36 -5.09
CA LEU A 111 5.21 -7.93 -5.33
C LEU A 111 4.45 -9.07 -6.05
N ASN A 112 3.46 -9.63 -5.38
CA ASN A 112 2.55 -10.62 -5.92
C ASN A 112 1.21 -9.97 -6.23
N VAL A 113 0.99 -9.68 -7.51
CA VAL A 113 -0.26 -9.16 -8.04
C VAL A 113 -0.68 -10.12 -9.15
N ALA A 114 -1.80 -10.82 -8.97
CA ALA A 114 -2.36 -11.66 -10.03
C ALA A 114 -3.23 -10.83 -10.98
N ASP A 115 -3.25 -11.23 -12.27
CA ASP A 115 -4.18 -10.70 -13.27
C ASP A 115 -5.58 -11.33 -13.13
N GLU A 116 -6.14 -11.28 -11.91
CA GLU A 116 -7.45 -11.82 -11.57
C GLU A 116 -8.22 -10.80 -10.73
N ALA A 117 -9.42 -10.42 -11.18
CA ALA A 117 -10.26 -9.45 -10.50
C ALA A 117 -10.68 -9.92 -9.09
N GLY A 118 -10.80 -8.99 -8.15
CA GLY A 118 -11.30 -9.26 -6.79
C GLY A 118 -10.29 -9.87 -5.82
N ARG A 119 -9.06 -10.16 -6.26
CA ARG A 119 -7.93 -10.57 -5.40
C ARG A 119 -7.22 -9.37 -4.77
N THR A 120 -6.71 -9.56 -3.56
CA THR A 120 -5.72 -8.70 -2.93
C THR A 120 -4.34 -8.98 -3.53
N ALA A 121 -3.40 -8.07 -3.31
CA ALA A 121 -1.99 -8.28 -3.64
C ALA A 121 -1.18 -8.44 -2.37
N LEU A 122 0.00 -9.05 -2.49
CA LEU A 122 0.91 -9.29 -1.39
C LEU A 122 2.24 -8.63 -1.71
N LEU A 123 2.70 -7.78 -0.80
CA LEU A 123 4.03 -7.18 -0.81
C LEU A 123 4.87 -7.87 0.26
N VAL A 124 6.06 -8.35 -0.07
CA VAL A 124 6.95 -9.02 0.89
C VAL A 124 8.28 -8.30 0.95
N ASP A 125 8.65 -7.83 2.14
CA ASP A 125 9.97 -7.25 2.39
C ASP A 125 11.00 -8.38 2.50
N ILE A 126 11.94 -8.40 1.56
CA ILE A 126 12.97 -9.45 1.49
C ILE A 126 14.07 -9.20 2.53
N ALA A 127 14.28 -7.94 2.95
CA ALA A 127 15.28 -7.58 3.94
C ALA A 127 14.80 -7.88 5.37
N ASP A 128 13.51 -7.71 5.66
CA ASP A 128 12.92 -7.93 6.98
C ASP A 128 12.32 -9.33 7.16
N ARG A 129 13.17 -10.37 7.09
CA ARG A 129 12.80 -11.77 7.35
C ARG A 129 11.62 -12.30 6.51
N GLY A 130 11.27 -11.63 5.41
CA GLY A 130 10.10 -12.00 4.60
C GLY A 130 8.77 -11.51 5.16
N GLN A 131 8.74 -10.42 5.94
CA GLN A 131 7.49 -9.82 6.42
C GLN A 131 6.59 -9.46 5.23
N GLY A 132 5.37 -10.01 5.23
CA GLY A 132 4.36 -9.73 4.22
C GLY A 132 3.40 -8.64 4.64
N TYR A 133 2.87 -7.97 3.63
CA TYR A 133 1.86 -6.94 3.73
C TYR A 133 0.80 -7.19 2.67
N GLU A 134 -0.45 -7.35 3.09
CA GLU A 134 -1.58 -7.42 2.18
C GLU A 134 -1.96 -6.01 1.69
N ILE A 135 -2.07 -5.86 0.37
CA ILE A 135 -2.58 -4.67 -0.30
C ILE A 135 -4.08 -4.88 -0.56
N PRO A 136 -4.96 -3.98 -0.08
CA PRO A 136 -6.40 -4.07 -0.27
C PRO A 136 -6.83 -4.09 -1.74
N LYS A 137 -7.97 -4.75 -2.01
CA LYS A 137 -8.48 -5.07 -3.35
C LYS A 137 -8.62 -3.86 -4.28
N ASP A 138 -9.01 -2.71 -3.75
CA ASP A 138 -9.18 -1.47 -4.51
C ASP A 138 -7.83 -0.97 -5.04
N GLN A 139 -6.79 -0.97 -4.20
CA GLN A 139 -5.44 -0.60 -4.63
C GLN A 139 -4.81 -1.68 -5.51
N THR A 140 -5.07 -2.96 -5.22
CA THR A 140 -4.64 -4.05 -6.11
C THR A 140 -5.21 -3.90 -7.52
N ALA A 141 -6.47 -3.46 -7.64
CA ALA A 141 -7.07 -3.21 -8.95
C ALA A 141 -6.35 -2.12 -9.73
N GLU A 142 -5.94 -1.03 -9.06
CA GLU A 142 -5.14 0.03 -9.71
C GLU A 142 -3.75 -0.46 -10.12
N LEU A 143 -3.07 -1.23 -9.26
CA LEU A 143 -1.78 -1.86 -9.61
C LEU A 143 -1.92 -2.79 -10.83
N ARG A 144 -2.99 -3.59 -10.89
CA ARG A 144 -3.24 -4.50 -12.01
C ARG A 144 -3.37 -3.77 -13.33
N LYS A 145 -4.03 -2.61 -13.36
CA LYS A 145 -4.13 -1.78 -14.58
C LYS A 145 -2.76 -1.36 -15.06
N ILE A 146 -1.90 -0.87 -14.17
CA ILE A 146 -0.54 -0.44 -14.53
C ILE A 146 0.29 -1.64 -15.03
N ILE A 147 0.23 -2.77 -14.32
CA ILE A 147 1.09 -3.92 -14.62
C ILE A 147 0.63 -4.65 -15.89
N TYR A 148 -0.66 -4.90 -16.06
CA TYR A 148 -1.18 -5.80 -17.10
C TYR A 148 -1.82 -5.08 -18.29
N GLN A 149 -2.23 -3.81 -18.12
CA GLN A 149 -2.87 -3.03 -19.21
C GLN A 149 -1.92 -2.01 -19.86
N ALA A 150 -0.63 -2.03 -19.52
CA ALA A 150 0.40 -1.25 -20.22
C ALA A 150 0.65 -1.68 -21.69
N LYS A 151 -0.18 -2.59 -22.24
CA LYS A 151 -0.25 -2.87 -23.67
C LYS A 151 -1.44 -2.12 -24.28
N SER A 152 -1.20 -0.88 -24.69
CA SER A 152 -1.94 -0.25 -25.79
C SER A 152 -1.04 -0.18 -27.01
#